data_AF-A0A936BJ15-F1
#
_entry.id   AF-A0A936BJ15-F1
#
_cell.length_a   1.000
_cell.length_b   1.000
_cell.length_c   1.000
_cell.angle_alpha   90.00
_cell.angle_beta   90.00
_cell.angle_gamma   90.00
#
_symmetry.space_group_name_H-M   'P 1'
#
loop_
_entity.id
_entity.type
_entity.pdbx_description
1 polymer ?
#
loop_
_entity_poly.entity_id
_entity_poly.type
_entity_poly.pdbx_seq_one_letter_code
_entity_poly.pdbx_strand_id
1 'polypeptide(L)'
;MTDSKVSFRNCTFRDNAADNNGGAVAAADSDVHFTACLFIGNDAVYNGGGLHCDNSSVDIRRGRFEGNHALHPIPGGFTSTTGGAMSVVRTSTVTITGTEFAQNSSAGGGAIALDHSEVSATRCRFTENSARAEGGAVKVGSLGGSSHFYDLNNVYWKNEAISAGGALYVSGGLQLVNSTFHLNQGGHEGDGLYLLAGAATITNCIFWQNPDSEIFLGGRLASVTVDHSCVSGGYAGVGNIADDPVFGDGGRGALRLRSTSPCIDHGRNDAPSISPTDIDGRPRVVAGVRGAEPTIDMGAAEYDPSYLPPLRAEVWRADD
;
A
#
# COMPACT_ATOMS: atom_id res chain seq x y z
N MET A 1 -8.31 -3.25 31.29
CA MET A 1 -9.29 -3.94 30.45
C MET A 1 -8.57 -5.13 29.84
N THR A 2 -9.17 -6.32 29.85
CA THR A 2 -8.55 -7.52 29.27
C THR A 2 -8.78 -7.48 27.77
N ASP A 3 -7.70 -7.37 26.98
CA ASP A 3 -7.75 -7.45 25.52
C ASP A 3 -8.52 -8.71 25.10
N SER A 4 -9.61 -8.53 24.36
CA SER A 4 -10.33 -9.66 23.80
C SER A 4 -9.49 -10.24 22.66
N LYS A 5 -8.99 -11.46 22.85
CA LYS A 5 -8.19 -12.17 21.85
C LYS A 5 -9.08 -13.03 20.99
N VAL A 6 -9.08 -12.79 19.68
CA VAL A 6 -9.84 -13.61 18.72
C VAL A 6 -9.00 -13.88 17.47
N SER A 7 -9.18 -15.07 16.90
CA SER A 7 -8.50 -15.47 15.68
C SER A 7 -9.48 -16.08 14.68
N PHE A 8 -9.39 -15.63 13.43
CA PHE A 8 -10.15 -16.13 12.30
C PHE A 8 -9.18 -16.76 11.29
N ARG A 9 -9.57 -17.92 10.76
CA ARG A 9 -8.78 -18.67 9.78
C ARG A 9 -9.69 -19.18 8.68
N ASN A 10 -9.35 -18.93 7.43
CA ASN A 10 -10.11 -19.39 6.26
C ASN A 10 -11.59 -18.94 6.32
N CYS A 11 -11.85 -17.77 6.89
CA CYS A 11 -13.19 -17.21 7.00
C CYS A 11 -13.49 -16.28 5.83
N THR A 12 -14.74 -16.25 5.40
CA THR A 12 -15.23 -15.27 4.42
C THR A 12 -16.29 -14.39 5.06
N PHE A 13 -16.03 -13.10 5.10
CA PHE A 13 -16.98 -12.05 5.48
C PHE A 13 -17.44 -11.36 4.21
N ARG A 14 -18.69 -11.60 3.82
CA ARG A 14 -19.20 -11.15 2.52
C ARG A 14 -20.55 -10.47 2.64
N ASP A 15 -20.70 -9.38 1.89
CA ASP A 15 -21.95 -8.63 1.71
C ASP A 15 -22.59 -8.21 3.06
N ASN A 16 -21.74 -7.90 4.06
CA ASN A 16 -22.19 -7.39 5.36
C ASN A 16 -22.30 -5.86 5.31
N ALA A 17 -23.26 -5.30 6.05
CA ALA A 17 -23.49 -3.87 6.10
C ALA A 17 -23.64 -3.36 7.54
N ALA A 18 -23.05 -2.20 7.83
CA ALA A 18 -23.20 -1.51 9.11
C ALA A 18 -23.56 -0.04 8.93
N ASP A 19 -24.54 0.43 9.73
CA ASP A 19 -24.93 1.85 9.78
C ASP A 19 -23.86 2.75 10.41
N ASN A 20 -22.84 2.16 11.04
CA ASN A 20 -21.75 2.89 11.67
C ASN A 20 -20.38 2.49 11.10
N ASN A 21 -19.65 1.62 11.79
CA ASN A 21 -18.30 1.23 11.42
C ASN A 21 -18.16 -0.28 11.31
N GLY A 22 -17.20 -0.76 10.52
CA GLY A 22 -16.84 -2.16 10.45
C GLY A 22 -17.93 -2.98 9.79
N GLY A 23 -18.17 -2.76 8.49
CA GLY A 23 -19.26 -3.40 7.75
C GLY A 23 -19.28 -4.91 7.93
N ALA A 24 -18.11 -5.55 7.94
CA ALA A 24 -17.96 -6.94 8.38
C ALA A 24 -17.51 -7.08 9.85
N VAL A 25 -16.45 -6.37 10.26
CA VAL A 25 -15.89 -6.51 11.61
C VAL A 25 -15.56 -5.15 12.21
N ALA A 26 -15.99 -4.92 13.45
CA ALA A 26 -15.51 -3.82 14.29
C ALA A 26 -14.70 -4.40 15.46
N ALA A 27 -13.39 -4.11 15.47
CA ALA A 27 -12.46 -4.43 16.54
C ALA A 27 -12.27 -3.19 17.42
N ALA A 28 -12.73 -3.27 18.67
CA ALA A 28 -12.58 -2.23 19.67
C ALA A 28 -11.91 -2.81 20.92
N ASP A 29 -10.84 -2.18 21.41
CA ASP A 29 -10.08 -2.63 22.59
C ASP A 29 -9.71 -4.14 22.52
N SER A 30 -9.25 -4.58 21.35
CA SER A 30 -9.12 -6.00 21.01
C SER A 30 -7.78 -6.35 20.36
N ASP A 31 -7.42 -7.63 20.45
CA ASP A 31 -6.26 -8.23 19.78
C ASP A 31 -6.76 -9.30 18.80
N VAL A 32 -6.75 -8.97 17.50
CA VAL A 32 -7.48 -9.71 16.46
C VAL A 32 -6.53 -10.24 15.40
N HIS A 33 -6.62 -11.54 15.11
CA HIS A 33 -5.77 -12.20 14.11
C HIS A 33 -6.60 -12.77 12.96
N PHE A 34 -6.25 -12.43 11.72
CA PHE A 34 -6.86 -12.98 10.50
C PHE A 34 -5.80 -13.71 9.68
N THR A 35 -6.05 -14.97 9.35
CA THR A 35 -5.19 -15.73 8.42
C THR A 35 -6.03 -16.29 7.29
N ALA A 36 -5.64 -16.00 6.05
CA ALA A 36 -6.33 -16.47 4.85
C ALA A 36 -7.84 -16.15 4.87
N CYS A 37 -8.19 -14.95 5.34
CA CYS A 37 -9.57 -14.49 5.43
C CYS A 37 -9.91 -13.55 4.27
N LEU A 38 -11.16 -13.59 3.84
CA LEU A 38 -11.70 -12.78 2.75
C LEU A 38 -12.74 -11.80 3.28
N PHE A 39 -12.65 -10.55 2.87
CA PHE A 39 -13.61 -9.47 3.14
C PHE A 39 -14.09 -8.94 1.79
N ILE A 40 -15.30 -9.33 1.38
CA ILE A 40 -15.78 -9.09 0.02
C ILE A 40 -17.10 -8.32 0.05
N GLY A 41 -17.17 -7.17 -0.62
CA GLY A 41 -18.42 -6.45 -0.82
C GLY A 41 -19.07 -5.96 0.47
N ASN A 42 -18.29 -5.67 1.52
CA ASN A 42 -18.84 -5.19 2.78
C ASN A 42 -18.95 -3.67 2.80
N ASP A 43 -20.03 -3.16 3.40
CA ASP A 43 -20.41 -1.76 3.39
C ASP A 43 -20.48 -1.18 4.81
N ALA A 44 -19.92 0.01 5.01
CA ALA A 44 -20.12 0.80 6.22
C ALA A 44 -20.53 2.23 5.87
N VAL A 45 -21.44 2.83 6.65
CA VAL A 45 -21.79 4.25 6.44
C VAL A 45 -20.66 5.18 6.86
N TYR A 46 -19.81 4.83 7.84
CA TYR A 46 -18.75 5.75 8.27
C TYR A 46 -17.37 5.20 7.98
N ASN A 47 -16.93 4.16 8.69
CA ASN A 47 -15.53 3.75 8.62
C ASN A 47 -15.38 2.24 8.45
N GLY A 48 -14.47 1.82 7.57
CA GLY A 48 -14.04 0.43 7.43
C GLY A 48 -15.15 -0.47 6.90
N GLY A 49 -15.38 -0.45 5.58
CA GLY A 49 -16.36 -1.34 4.95
C GLY A 49 -16.08 -2.81 5.29
N GLY A 50 -14.83 -3.24 5.22
CA GLY A 50 -14.40 -4.55 5.72
C GLY A 50 -14.18 -4.57 7.23
N LEU A 51 -13.23 -3.76 7.70
CA LEU A 51 -12.73 -3.81 9.07
C LEU A 51 -12.57 -2.40 9.67
N HIS A 52 -13.10 -2.19 10.86
CA HIS A 52 -12.79 -1.02 11.68
C HIS A 52 -11.94 -1.42 12.87
N CYS A 53 -10.76 -0.84 13.01
CA CYS A 53 -9.83 -1.06 14.12
C CYS A 53 -9.78 0.18 15.00
N ASP A 54 -10.05 -0.02 16.28
CA ASP A 54 -10.16 1.05 17.24
C ASP A 54 -9.49 0.68 18.57
N ASN A 55 -8.46 1.43 18.95
CA ASN A 55 -7.61 1.14 20.11
C ASN A 55 -7.25 -0.36 20.20
N SER A 56 -6.88 -0.94 19.05
CA SER A 56 -6.75 -2.38 18.87
C SER A 56 -5.43 -2.77 18.21
N SER A 57 -5.01 -4.01 18.44
CA SER A 57 -3.92 -4.68 17.73
C SER A 57 -4.53 -5.65 16.72
N VAL A 58 -4.16 -5.53 15.45
CA VAL A 58 -4.65 -6.44 14.41
C VAL A 58 -3.50 -6.99 13.56
N ASP A 59 -3.52 -8.29 13.32
CA ASP A 59 -2.59 -8.99 12.45
C ASP A 59 -3.33 -9.71 11.32
N ILE A 60 -3.01 -9.36 10.07
CA ILE A 60 -3.65 -9.88 8.87
C ILE A 60 -2.59 -10.56 8.01
N ARG A 61 -2.79 -11.85 7.72
CA ARG A 61 -1.89 -12.64 6.88
C ARG A 61 -2.64 -13.31 5.75
N ARG A 62 -2.14 -13.14 4.52
CA ARG A 62 -2.65 -13.79 3.31
C ARG A 62 -4.15 -13.54 3.06
N GLY A 63 -4.64 -12.35 3.42
CA GLY A 63 -6.04 -12.01 3.26
C GLY A 63 -6.37 -11.39 1.90
N ARG A 64 -7.66 -11.12 1.67
CA ARG A 64 -8.14 -10.29 0.56
C ARG A 64 -9.26 -9.40 1.02
N PHE A 65 -9.15 -8.11 0.73
CA PHE A 65 -10.21 -7.11 0.87
C PHE A 65 -10.60 -6.65 -0.53
N GLU A 66 -11.79 -7.01 -0.97
CA GLU A 66 -12.27 -6.73 -2.32
C GLU A 66 -13.63 -6.05 -2.33
N GLY A 67 -13.76 -4.95 -3.07
CA GLY A 67 -15.05 -4.31 -3.27
C GLY A 67 -15.70 -3.79 -1.97
N ASN A 68 -14.92 -3.60 -0.90
CA ASN A 68 -15.46 -3.06 0.34
C ASN A 68 -15.58 -1.54 0.24
N HIS A 69 -16.60 -1.00 0.88
CA HIS A 69 -16.98 0.39 0.69
C HIS A 69 -17.33 1.07 2.02
N ALA A 70 -16.83 2.29 2.18
CA ALA A 70 -17.17 3.15 3.30
C ALA A 70 -17.72 4.50 2.80
N LEU A 71 -19.01 4.74 3.02
CA LEU A 71 -19.75 5.86 2.45
C LEU A 71 -19.90 7.02 3.43
N HIS A 72 -18.89 7.89 3.61
CA HIS A 72 -19.12 9.09 4.42
C HIS A 72 -20.30 9.94 3.86
N PRO A 73 -21.43 10.09 4.58
CA PRO A 73 -22.68 10.59 4.02
C PRO A 73 -22.69 12.10 3.76
N ILE A 74 -21.58 12.80 4.00
CA ILE A 74 -21.45 14.23 3.74
C ILE A 74 -20.63 14.42 2.45
N PRO A 75 -21.26 14.80 1.31
CA PRO A 75 -20.55 15.24 0.14
C PRO A 75 -19.63 16.42 0.50
N GLY A 76 -18.31 16.26 0.28
CA GLY A 76 -17.31 17.28 0.63
C GLY A 76 -16.97 17.37 2.13
N GLY A 77 -17.50 16.48 2.97
CA GLY A 77 -17.08 16.35 4.37
C GLY A 77 -15.83 15.48 4.46
N PHE A 78 -14.66 16.13 4.59
CA PHE A 78 -13.38 15.46 4.78
C PHE A 78 -13.27 14.89 6.20
N THR A 79 -13.72 13.65 6.42
CA THR A 79 -13.24 12.91 7.59
C THR A 79 -11.96 12.18 7.23
N SER A 80 -10.95 12.30 8.09
CA SER A 80 -9.59 11.82 7.84
C SER A 80 -9.45 10.30 7.89
N THR A 81 -10.50 9.56 8.30
CA THR A 81 -10.38 8.16 8.75
C THR A 81 -11.23 7.15 7.98
N THR A 82 -11.92 7.54 6.92
CA THR A 82 -12.74 6.59 6.16
C THR A 82 -11.86 5.77 5.23
N GLY A 83 -11.77 4.47 5.51
CA GLY A 83 -11.09 3.49 4.68
C GLY A 83 -12.09 2.49 4.12
N GLY A 84 -12.08 2.25 2.81
CA GLY A 84 -13.08 1.39 2.15
C GLY A 84 -12.96 -0.05 2.59
N ALA A 85 -11.74 -0.57 2.61
CA ALA A 85 -11.43 -1.85 3.22
C ALA A 85 -11.30 -1.75 4.74
N MET A 86 -10.46 -0.82 5.21
CA MET A 86 -10.05 -0.79 6.61
C MET A 86 -9.86 0.64 7.14
N SER A 87 -10.41 0.91 8.32
CA SER A 87 -10.15 2.13 9.08
C SER A 87 -9.42 1.81 10.38
N VAL A 88 -8.37 2.57 10.71
CA VAL A 88 -7.49 2.32 11.86
C VAL A 88 -7.32 3.58 12.70
N VAL A 89 -7.83 3.58 13.93
CA VAL A 89 -7.91 4.79 14.76
C VAL A 89 -7.48 4.57 16.22
N ARG A 90 -7.21 5.69 16.90
CA ARG A 90 -7.01 5.77 18.36
C ARG A 90 -5.93 4.82 18.88
N THR A 91 -4.68 5.07 18.48
CA THR A 91 -3.50 4.31 18.94
C THR A 91 -3.56 2.83 18.58
N SER A 92 -4.19 2.50 17.44
CA SER A 92 -4.23 1.14 16.94
C SER A 92 -2.92 0.79 16.23
N THR A 93 -2.59 -0.51 16.22
CA THR A 93 -1.46 -1.06 15.48
C THR A 93 -1.95 -2.17 14.58
N VAL A 94 -1.62 -2.11 13.28
CA VAL A 94 -2.01 -3.15 12.32
C VAL A 94 -0.80 -3.65 11.55
N THR A 95 -0.60 -4.96 11.54
CA THR A 95 0.39 -5.63 10.69
C THR A 95 -0.32 -6.40 9.59
N ILE A 96 0.10 -6.19 8.34
CA ILE A 96 -0.51 -6.78 7.15
C ILE A 96 0.58 -7.44 6.33
N THR A 97 0.41 -8.72 6.01
CA THR A 97 1.40 -9.47 5.21
C THR A 97 0.73 -10.27 4.12
N GLY A 98 1.24 -10.14 2.88
CA GLY A 98 0.81 -11.00 1.77
C GLY A 98 -0.66 -10.82 1.40
N THR A 99 -1.22 -9.63 1.58
CA THR A 99 -2.67 -9.37 1.47
C THR A 99 -2.98 -8.51 0.25
N GLU A 100 -4.11 -8.78 -0.39
CA GLU A 100 -4.61 -7.99 -1.52
C GLU A 100 -5.73 -7.05 -1.08
N PHE A 101 -5.64 -5.79 -1.50
CA PHE A 101 -6.69 -4.78 -1.41
C PHE A 101 -7.08 -4.37 -2.82
N ALA A 102 -8.20 -4.88 -3.31
CA ALA A 102 -8.65 -4.68 -4.68
C ALA A 102 -10.00 -3.95 -4.71
N GLN A 103 -10.13 -2.92 -5.55
CA GLN A 103 -11.42 -2.31 -5.86
C GLN A 103 -12.21 -1.81 -4.63
N ASN A 104 -11.51 -1.48 -3.54
CA ASN A 104 -12.16 -0.89 -2.38
C ASN A 104 -12.35 0.60 -2.61
N SER A 105 -13.38 1.17 -2.01
CA SER A 105 -13.70 2.57 -2.22
C SER A 105 -14.15 3.29 -0.95
N SER A 106 -13.77 4.56 -0.82
CA SER A 106 -14.28 5.40 0.27
C SER A 106 -14.23 6.89 -0.06
N ALA A 107 -14.68 7.72 0.90
CA ALA A 107 -14.47 9.15 0.83
C ALA A 107 -13.01 9.55 1.12
N GLY A 108 -12.33 8.85 2.03
CA GLY A 108 -10.93 9.00 2.38
C GLY A 108 -10.08 7.96 1.66
N GLY A 109 -9.24 7.24 2.40
CA GLY A 109 -8.36 6.22 1.82
C GLY A 109 -9.16 5.12 1.12
N GLY A 110 -8.95 4.90 -0.18
CA GLY A 110 -9.82 3.97 -0.93
C GLY A 110 -9.80 2.55 -0.37
N ALA A 111 -8.62 2.06 0.03
CA ALA A 111 -8.49 0.84 0.81
C ALA A 111 -8.35 1.14 2.31
N ILE A 112 -7.28 1.81 2.72
CA ILE A 112 -6.92 1.99 4.13
C ILE A 112 -6.92 3.46 4.50
N ALA A 113 -7.53 3.81 5.62
CA ALA A 113 -7.30 5.10 6.26
C ALA A 113 -6.90 4.90 7.71
N LEU A 114 -5.87 5.62 8.16
CA LEU A 114 -5.39 5.55 9.54
C LEU A 114 -5.21 6.92 10.18
N ASP A 115 -5.48 7.04 11.47
CA ASP A 115 -5.29 8.26 12.25
C ASP A 115 -4.85 7.98 13.69
N HIS A 116 -3.85 8.73 14.17
CA HIS A 116 -3.17 8.51 15.45
C HIS A 116 -2.80 7.04 15.68
N SER A 117 -2.38 6.35 14.62
CA SER A 117 -2.20 4.90 14.60
C SER A 117 -1.05 4.50 13.67
N GLU A 118 -0.64 3.24 13.75
CA GLU A 118 0.43 2.69 12.94
C GLU A 118 -0.05 1.50 12.10
N VAL A 119 0.32 1.48 10.83
CA VAL A 119 0.08 0.34 9.94
C VAL A 119 1.39 -0.05 9.26
N SER A 120 1.71 -1.34 9.32
CA SER A 120 2.82 -1.97 8.61
C SER A 120 2.29 -2.94 7.56
N ALA A 121 2.55 -2.65 6.30
CA ALA A 121 2.14 -3.48 5.17
C ALA A 121 3.37 -4.06 4.48
N THR A 122 3.39 -5.39 4.32
CA THR A 122 4.50 -6.10 3.69
C THR A 122 4.03 -7.09 2.63
N ARG A 123 4.61 -7.06 1.43
CA ARG A 123 4.24 -7.95 0.31
C ARG A 123 2.75 -7.90 -0.03
N CYS A 124 2.17 -6.71 0.05
CA CYS A 124 0.77 -6.44 -0.22
C CYS A 124 0.57 -5.84 -1.62
N ARG A 125 -0.64 -5.99 -2.15
CA ARG A 125 -1.04 -5.39 -3.42
C ARG A 125 -2.25 -4.50 -3.20
N PHE A 126 -2.15 -3.25 -3.64
CA PHE A 126 -3.23 -2.28 -3.65
C PHE A 126 -3.58 -1.98 -5.11
N THR A 127 -4.68 -2.53 -5.57
CA THR A 127 -5.08 -2.51 -6.97
C THR A 127 -6.44 -1.88 -7.16
N GLU A 128 -6.54 -0.91 -8.07
CA GLU A 128 -7.83 -0.35 -8.50
C GLU A 128 -8.69 0.18 -7.34
N ASN A 129 -8.10 0.61 -6.23
CA ASN A 129 -8.84 1.24 -5.12
C ASN A 129 -9.11 2.70 -5.45
N SER A 130 -10.22 3.24 -4.94
CA SER A 130 -10.65 4.60 -5.26
C SER A 130 -11.07 5.44 -4.05
N ALA A 131 -10.65 6.69 -4.05
CA ALA A 131 -10.94 7.68 -3.03
C ALA A 131 -11.68 8.88 -3.63
N ARG A 132 -12.78 9.34 -3.00
CA ARG A 132 -13.45 10.58 -3.43
C ARG A 132 -12.70 11.85 -3.03
N ALA A 133 -11.76 11.77 -2.11
CA ALA A 133 -10.90 12.89 -1.74
C ALA A 133 -9.43 12.53 -1.96
N GLU A 134 -8.84 11.76 -1.06
CA GLU A 134 -7.38 11.66 -0.94
C GLU A 134 -6.95 10.23 -0.63
N GLY A 135 -5.83 9.80 -1.22
CA GLY A 135 -5.24 8.49 -0.93
C GLY A 135 -6.00 7.36 -1.59
N GLY A 136 -5.92 7.24 -2.92
CA GLY A 136 -6.72 6.26 -3.67
C GLY A 136 -6.53 4.83 -3.17
N ALA A 137 -5.35 4.48 -2.67
CA ALA A 137 -5.15 3.29 -1.86
C ALA A 137 -5.16 3.60 -0.35
N VAL A 138 -4.24 4.45 0.10
CA VAL A 138 -4.01 4.66 1.54
C VAL A 138 -3.95 6.14 1.87
N LYS A 139 -4.68 6.51 2.94
CA LYS A 139 -4.61 7.82 3.56
C LYS A 139 -4.04 7.72 4.97
N VAL A 140 -2.94 8.44 5.22
CA VAL A 140 -2.21 8.42 6.48
C VAL A 140 -2.41 9.74 7.23
N GLY A 141 -3.11 9.67 8.35
CA GLY A 141 -3.20 10.70 9.37
C GLY A 141 -4.04 11.93 9.04
N SER A 142 -4.20 12.73 10.07
CA SER A 142 -4.72 14.10 10.03
C SER A 142 -3.56 15.09 10.19
N LEU A 143 -3.78 16.35 9.83
CA LEU A 143 -2.82 17.42 10.10
C LEU A 143 -2.45 17.47 11.60
N GLY A 144 -1.16 17.34 11.91
CA GLY A 144 -0.64 17.36 13.28
C GLY A 144 -0.78 16.04 14.05
N GLY A 145 -1.27 14.97 13.43
CA GLY A 145 -1.36 13.64 14.03
C GLY A 145 0.00 12.90 14.06
N SER A 146 0.07 11.85 14.87
CA SER A 146 1.25 11.00 15.04
C SER A 146 1.20 9.68 14.27
N SER A 147 0.43 9.63 13.17
CA SER A 147 0.26 8.40 12.38
C SER A 147 1.53 8.02 11.64
N HIS A 148 1.78 6.72 11.49
CA HIS A 148 2.90 6.22 10.69
C HIS A 148 2.48 5.05 9.78
N PHE A 149 2.96 5.07 8.54
CA PHE A 149 2.79 3.97 7.59
C PHE A 149 4.15 3.38 7.19
N TYR A 150 4.32 2.08 7.44
CA TYR A 150 5.49 1.31 7.04
C TYR A 150 5.14 0.43 5.84
N ASP A 151 5.81 0.66 4.72
CA ASP A 151 5.49 0.04 3.45
C ASP A 151 6.72 -0.70 2.89
N LEU A 152 6.63 -2.03 2.84
CA LEU A 152 7.77 -2.89 2.50
C LEU A 152 7.38 -3.89 1.38
N ASN A 153 8.02 -3.81 0.22
CA ASN A 153 7.78 -4.73 -0.90
C ASN A 153 6.32 -4.75 -1.39
N ASN A 154 5.66 -3.59 -1.44
CA ASN A 154 4.27 -3.50 -1.86
C ASN A 154 4.14 -3.01 -3.31
N VAL A 155 3.01 -3.33 -3.92
CA VAL A 155 2.64 -2.81 -5.24
C VAL A 155 1.38 -1.97 -5.13
N TYR A 156 1.43 -0.77 -5.72
CA TYR A 156 0.30 0.14 -5.90
C TYR A 156 0.06 0.33 -7.39
N TRP A 157 -1.05 -0.22 -7.87
CA TRP A 157 -1.36 -0.22 -9.29
C TRP A 157 -2.77 0.30 -9.55
N LYS A 158 -2.88 1.36 -10.36
CA LYS A 158 -4.15 1.94 -10.78
C LYS A 158 -5.09 2.36 -9.65
N ASN A 159 -4.54 2.85 -8.55
CA ASN A 159 -5.36 3.47 -7.52
C ASN A 159 -5.68 4.92 -7.93
N GLU A 160 -6.87 5.39 -7.58
CA GLU A 160 -7.39 6.68 -8.03
C GLU A 160 -7.89 7.52 -6.85
N ALA A 161 -7.53 8.80 -6.82
CA ALA A 161 -8.10 9.77 -5.90
C ALA A 161 -8.60 10.99 -6.69
N ILE A 162 -9.80 11.48 -6.39
CA ILE A 162 -10.35 12.66 -7.07
C ILE A 162 -9.54 13.93 -6.78
N SER A 163 -8.97 14.09 -5.57
CA SER A 163 -8.20 15.29 -5.23
C SER A 163 -6.69 15.06 -5.34
N ALA A 164 -6.10 14.22 -4.49
CA ALA A 164 -4.64 14.09 -4.39
C ALA A 164 -4.21 12.73 -3.84
N GLY A 165 -2.98 12.32 -4.11
CA GLY A 165 -2.47 11.05 -3.57
C GLY A 165 -3.11 9.85 -4.25
N GLY A 166 -2.93 9.69 -5.55
CA GLY A 166 -3.58 8.61 -6.32
C GLY A 166 -3.36 7.23 -5.72
N ALA A 167 -2.15 6.92 -5.26
CA ALA A 167 -1.91 5.81 -4.34
C ALA A 167 -1.91 6.25 -2.88
N LEU A 168 -0.99 7.14 -2.49
CA LEU A 168 -0.78 7.51 -1.09
C LEU A 168 -1.01 8.99 -0.85
N TYR A 169 -1.78 9.30 0.19
CA TYR A 169 -1.85 10.63 0.77
C TYR A 169 -1.38 10.59 2.21
N VAL A 170 -0.38 11.40 2.57
CA VAL A 170 0.30 11.31 3.87
C VAL A 170 0.37 12.65 4.58
N SER A 171 -0.15 12.68 5.80
CA SER A 171 0.02 13.70 6.82
C SER A 171 0.50 13.03 8.11
N GLY A 172 1.76 12.61 8.13
CA GLY A 172 2.34 11.76 9.17
C GLY A 172 3.71 11.24 8.77
N GLY A 173 4.16 10.16 9.42
CA GLY A 173 5.40 9.49 9.05
C GLY A 173 5.19 8.44 7.96
N LEU A 174 6.17 8.35 7.05
CA LEU A 174 6.17 7.36 5.97
C LEU A 174 7.56 6.73 5.81
N GLN A 175 7.60 5.40 5.74
CA GLN A 175 8.76 4.66 5.29
C GLN A 175 8.36 3.77 4.11
N LEU A 176 8.98 3.99 2.95
CA LEU A 176 8.82 3.16 1.75
C LEU A 176 10.13 2.45 1.44
N VAL A 177 10.09 1.12 1.38
CA VAL A 177 11.26 0.31 1.03
C VAL A 177 10.88 -0.74 0.02
N ASN A 178 11.59 -0.71 -1.11
CA ASN A 178 11.43 -1.66 -2.20
C ASN A 178 10.00 -1.78 -2.73
N SER A 179 9.25 -0.69 -2.87
CA SER A 179 7.85 -0.74 -3.34
C SER A 179 7.70 -0.12 -4.73
N THR A 180 6.63 -0.50 -5.42
CA THR A 180 6.37 -0.05 -6.81
C THR A 180 5.01 0.64 -6.92
N PHE A 181 5.03 1.86 -7.45
CA PHE A 181 3.87 2.71 -7.71
C PHE A 181 3.75 2.93 -9.21
N HIS A 182 2.67 2.43 -9.82
CA HIS A 182 2.49 2.47 -11.26
C HIS A 182 1.05 2.77 -11.68
N LEU A 183 0.88 3.75 -12.57
CA LEU A 183 -0.41 4.14 -13.15
C LEU A 183 -1.47 4.54 -12.11
N ASN A 184 -1.04 5.04 -10.95
CA ASN A 184 -1.96 5.65 -9.99
C ASN A 184 -2.25 7.08 -10.43
N GLN A 185 -3.41 7.60 -10.05
CA GLN A 185 -3.90 8.89 -10.54
C GLN A 185 -4.55 9.70 -9.41
N GLY A 186 -4.05 10.91 -9.17
CA GLY A 186 -4.71 11.97 -8.42
C GLY A 186 -5.42 12.93 -9.39
N GLY A 187 -6.33 13.76 -8.89
CA GLY A 187 -6.94 14.83 -9.71
C GLY A 187 -6.18 16.16 -9.71
N HIS A 188 -5.12 16.27 -8.90
CA HIS A 188 -4.28 17.46 -8.79
C HIS A 188 -2.79 17.09 -8.81
N GLU A 189 -2.20 16.72 -7.66
CA GLU A 189 -0.80 16.35 -7.57
C GLU A 189 -0.59 15.10 -6.70
N GLY A 190 0.64 14.56 -6.76
CA GLY A 190 1.07 13.41 -5.96
C GLY A 190 0.37 12.12 -6.35
N ASP A 191 0.24 11.85 -7.64
CA ASP A 191 -0.43 10.68 -8.19
C ASP A 191 0.14 9.37 -7.62
N GLY A 192 1.46 9.28 -7.46
CA GLY A 192 2.08 8.22 -6.68
C GLY A 192 1.99 8.50 -5.18
N LEU A 193 2.59 9.61 -4.74
CA LEU A 193 2.62 10.03 -3.35
C LEU A 193 2.36 11.54 -3.21
N TYR A 194 1.36 11.91 -2.42
CA TYR A 194 1.17 13.25 -1.92
C TYR A 194 1.55 13.33 -0.44
N LEU A 195 2.56 14.14 -0.10
CA LEU A 195 2.99 14.40 1.27
C LEU A 195 2.53 15.79 1.70
N LEU A 196 1.50 15.84 2.55
CA LEU A 196 0.98 17.07 3.14
C LEU A 196 1.84 17.55 4.31
N ALA A 197 2.24 16.63 5.20
CA ALA A 197 3.01 16.97 6.39
C ALA A 197 3.78 15.74 6.90
N GLY A 198 4.84 15.99 7.67
CA GLY A 198 5.68 14.95 8.25
C GLY A 198 6.86 14.60 7.35
N ALA A 199 7.53 13.50 7.71
CA ALA A 199 8.75 13.06 7.04
C ALA A 199 8.52 11.74 6.33
N ALA A 200 8.97 11.66 5.08
CA ALA A 200 8.99 10.44 4.30
C ALA A 200 10.43 10.00 3.99
N THR A 201 10.70 8.72 4.14
CA THR A 201 11.94 8.08 3.67
C THR A 201 11.59 7.07 2.60
N ILE A 202 12.23 7.19 1.44
CA ILE A 202 11.95 6.37 0.26
C ILE A 202 13.28 5.77 -0.19
N THR A 203 13.35 4.45 -0.25
CA THR A 203 14.56 3.74 -0.66
C THR A 203 14.21 2.55 -1.52
N ASN A 204 14.97 2.31 -2.59
CA ASN A 204 14.77 1.18 -3.51
C ASN A 204 13.38 1.14 -4.16
N CYS A 205 12.67 2.26 -4.24
CA CYS A 205 11.31 2.26 -4.78
C CYS A 205 11.29 2.54 -6.28
N ILE A 206 10.19 2.17 -6.94
CA ILE A 206 9.90 2.59 -8.31
C ILE A 206 8.61 3.41 -8.31
N PHE A 207 8.67 4.63 -8.82
CA PHE A 207 7.53 5.48 -9.13
C PHE A 207 7.53 5.75 -10.63
N TRP A 208 6.55 5.17 -11.34
CA TRP A 208 6.56 5.18 -12.79
C TRP A 208 5.18 5.35 -13.41
N GLN A 209 5.05 6.32 -14.31
CA GLN A 209 3.81 6.62 -15.04
C GLN A 209 2.64 6.96 -14.10
N ASN A 210 2.90 7.71 -13.04
CA ASN A 210 1.85 8.37 -12.28
C ASN A 210 1.70 9.80 -12.90
N PRO A 211 0.62 10.08 -13.66
CA PRO A 211 0.58 11.12 -14.72
C PRO A 211 1.02 12.54 -14.34
N ASP A 212 0.53 13.12 -13.25
CA ASP A 212 0.80 14.52 -12.89
C ASP A 212 2.13 14.66 -12.13
N SER A 213 2.30 13.92 -11.05
CA SER A 213 3.57 13.85 -10.33
C SER A 213 3.74 12.55 -9.56
N GLU A 214 4.94 11.97 -9.69
CA GLU A 214 5.33 10.75 -8.99
C GLU A 214 5.32 10.95 -7.46
N ILE A 215 5.95 12.04 -7.00
CA ILE A 215 6.06 12.42 -5.59
C ILE A 215 5.85 13.93 -5.48
N PHE A 216 4.91 14.37 -4.65
CA PHE A 216 4.60 15.78 -4.44
C PHE A 216 4.60 16.16 -2.96
N LEU A 217 5.19 17.32 -2.65
CA LEU A 217 5.25 17.90 -1.30
C LEU A 217 4.29 19.09 -1.24
N GLY A 218 3.08 18.84 -0.73
CA GLY A 218 2.02 19.83 -0.74
C GLY A 218 2.00 20.79 0.46
N GLY A 219 2.64 20.42 1.58
CA GLY A 219 2.64 21.28 2.77
C GLY A 219 4.02 21.73 3.23
N ARG A 220 4.04 22.87 3.93
CA ARG A 220 5.26 23.58 4.34
C ARG A 220 6.12 22.81 5.36
N LEU A 221 5.54 21.82 6.02
CA LEU A 221 6.20 20.97 7.03
C LEU A 221 6.46 19.56 6.49
N ALA A 222 6.27 19.34 5.19
CA ALA A 222 6.61 18.08 4.54
C ALA A 222 8.11 18.04 4.24
N SER A 223 8.74 16.90 4.49
CA SER A 223 10.11 16.61 4.04
C SER A 223 10.18 15.19 3.49
N VAL A 224 11.03 15.01 2.47
CA VAL A 224 11.28 13.68 1.92
C VAL A 224 12.76 13.50 1.63
N THR A 225 13.24 12.28 1.86
CA THR A 225 14.51 11.79 1.38
C THR A 225 14.23 10.61 0.45
N VAL A 226 14.74 10.68 -0.77
CA VAL A 226 14.59 9.63 -1.79
C VAL A 226 15.98 9.20 -2.23
N ASP A 227 16.35 7.96 -1.97
CA ASP A 227 17.65 7.41 -2.39
C ASP A 227 17.47 6.06 -3.07
N HIS A 228 18.39 5.69 -3.96
CA HIS A 228 18.44 4.41 -4.68
C HIS A 228 17.09 4.02 -5.28
N SER A 229 16.33 4.98 -5.81
CA SER A 229 14.97 4.78 -6.33
C SER A 229 14.86 5.19 -7.79
N CYS A 230 13.97 4.54 -8.52
CA CYS A 230 13.63 4.89 -9.90
C CYS A 230 12.39 5.79 -9.89
N VAL A 231 12.53 7.03 -10.34
CA VAL A 231 11.44 8.01 -10.36
C VAL A 231 11.34 8.61 -11.76
N SER A 232 10.19 8.47 -12.41
CA SER A 232 9.93 9.11 -13.71
C SER A 232 10.14 10.62 -13.63
N GLY A 233 10.86 11.19 -14.60
CA GLY A 233 11.26 12.61 -14.59
C GLY A 233 12.42 12.94 -13.63
N GLY A 234 12.87 11.97 -12.83
CA GLY A 234 14.00 12.08 -11.91
C GLY A 234 13.64 12.65 -10.55
N TYR A 235 14.49 12.35 -9.55
CA TYR A 235 14.38 12.89 -8.19
C TYR A 235 15.75 13.07 -7.57
N ALA A 236 15.95 14.14 -6.79
CA ALA A 236 17.22 14.41 -6.13
C ALA A 236 17.52 13.38 -5.03
N GLY A 237 18.75 12.87 -5.00
CA GLY A 237 19.19 11.90 -4.00
C GLY A 237 20.28 10.98 -4.53
N VAL A 238 20.89 10.21 -3.64
CA VAL A 238 22.00 9.32 -3.97
C VAL A 238 21.44 8.07 -4.65
N GLY A 239 21.99 7.70 -5.80
CA GLY A 239 21.67 6.45 -6.49
C GLY A 239 20.30 6.42 -7.17
N ASN A 240 19.58 7.55 -7.24
CA ASN A 240 18.31 7.61 -7.97
C ASN A 240 18.55 7.54 -9.49
N ILE A 241 17.62 6.91 -10.18
CA ILE A 241 17.59 6.78 -11.65
C ILE A 241 16.24 7.25 -12.19
N ALA A 242 16.19 7.58 -13.48
CA ALA A 242 14.98 8.07 -14.16
C ALA A 242 14.66 7.33 -15.47
N ASP A 243 15.46 6.30 -15.79
CA ASP A 243 15.27 5.48 -16.97
C ASP A 243 14.12 4.50 -16.79
N ASP A 244 13.46 4.14 -17.89
CA ASP A 244 12.31 3.23 -17.90
C ASP A 244 12.64 1.91 -17.16
N PRO A 245 11.89 1.51 -16.12
CA PRO A 245 12.08 0.26 -15.41
C PRO A 245 11.82 -0.97 -16.28
N VAL A 246 11.27 -0.80 -17.50
CA VAL A 246 11.03 -1.86 -18.49
C VAL A 246 10.24 -3.02 -17.88
N PHE A 247 9.05 -2.72 -17.36
CA PHE A 247 8.16 -3.77 -16.86
C PHE A 247 7.77 -4.76 -17.98
N GLY A 248 7.65 -6.04 -17.63
CA GLY A 248 7.21 -7.11 -18.53
C GLY A 248 5.71 -7.05 -18.89
N ASP A 249 5.28 -7.85 -19.86
CA ASP A 249 3.94 -7.85 -20.49
C ASP A 249 2.76 -8.27 -19.57
N GLY A 250 2.96 -8.25 -18.26
CA GLY A 250 1.94 -8.57 -17.26
C GLY A 250 1.39 -7.34 -16.57
N GLY A 251 1.23 -6.19 -17.26
CA GLY A 251 0.72 -4.88 -16.78
C GLY A 251 -0.69 -4.87 -16.16
N ARG A 252 -0.94 -5.83 -15.26
CA ARG A 252 -2.11 -6.09 -14.42
C ARG A 252 -1.68 -6.18 -12.94
N GLY A 253 -0.71 -5.35 -12.53
CA GLY A 253 -0.22 -5.33 -11.14
C GLY A 253 0.87 -6.35 -10.77
N ALA A 254 1.39 -7.13 -11.72
CA ALA A 254 2.53 -8.04 -11.46
C ALA A 254 3.89 -7.30 -11.44
N LEU A 255 4.04 -6.26 -12.28
CA LEU A 255 5.14 -5.27 -12.29
C LEU A 255 6.57 -5.86 -12.14
N ARG A 256 6.85 -6.99 -12.80
CA ARG A 256 8.19 -7.57 -12.85
C ARG A 256 9.07 -6.85 -13.88
N LEU A 257 10.33 -6.63 -13.52
CA LEU A 257 11.35 -6.07 -14.42
C LEU A 257 11.67 -7.04 -15.57
N ARG A 258 12.07 -6.51 -16.72
CA ARG A 258 12.67 -7.28 -17.83
C ARG A 258 14.19 -7.26 -17.74
N SER A 259 14.83 -8.22 -18.41
CA SER A 259 16.29 -8.41 -18.44
C SER A 259 17.15 -7.19 -18.85
N THR A 260 16.53 -6.18 -19.44
CA THR A 260 17.16 -4.92 -19.88
C THR A 260 16.85 -3.75 -18.96
N SER A 261 16.17 -4.00 -17.83
CA SER A 261 15.78 -2.94 -16.90
C SER A 261 17.02 -2.31 -16.26
N PRO A 262 17.06 -0.97 -16.16
CA PRO A 262 18.09 -0.23 -15.42
C PRO A 262 17.89 -0.34 -13.90
N CYS A 263 16.76 -0.87 -13.42
CA CYS A 263 16.47 -1.04 -12.00
C CYS A 263 17.11 -2.30 -11.40
N ILE A 264 17.65 -3.20 -12.25
CA ILE A 264 18.27 -4.45 -11.82
C ILE A 264 19.63 -4.16 -11.17
N ASP A 265 19.90 -4.75 -10.00
CA ASP A 265 21.14 -4.64 -9.23
C ASP A 265 21.57 -3.20 -8.88
N HIS A 266 20.61 -2.27 -8.76
CA HIS A 266 20.88 -0.85 -8.51
C HIS A 266 20.29 -0.32 -7.19
N GLY A 267 19.64 -1.17 -6.41
CA GLY A 267 19.17 -0.84 -5.07
C GLY A 267 20.28 -0.84 -4.01
N ARG A 268 19.85 -0.59 -2.77
CA ARG A 268 20.67 -0.51 -1.57
C ARG A 268 20.40 -1.68 -0.64
N ASN A 269 21.40 -2.55 -0.45
CA ASN A 269 21.27 -3.76 0.37
C ASN A 269 21.12 -3.52 1.88
N ASP A 270 21.66 -2.41 2.39
CA ASP A 270 21.68 -2.03 3.81
C ASP A 270 20.60 -0.99 4.17
N ALA A 271 19.57 -0.84 3.32
CA ALA A 271 18.45 0.05 3.64
C ALA A 271 17.74 -0.43 4.93
N PRO A 272 17.17 0.49 5.74
CA PRO A 272 16.44 0.08 6.92
C PRO A 272 15.24 -0.82 6.56
N SER A 273 14.95 -1.83 7.39
CA SER A 273 13.76 -2.68 7.24
C SER A 273 13.69 -3.51 5.95
N ILE A 274 14.83 -3.87 5.35
CA ILE A 274 14.88 -4.80 4.21
C ILE A 274 14.29 -6.16 4.62
N SER A 275 13.22 -6.56 3.93
CA SER A 275 12.62 -7.89 4.07
C SER A 275 13.48 -8.95 3.39
N PRO A 276 13.58 -10.18 3.95
CA PRO A 276 14.38 -11.25 3.38
C PRO A 276 13.88 -11.71 2.00
N THR A 277 12.59 -11.48 1.70
CA THR A 277 11.97 -11.89 0.44
C THR A 277 11.23 -10.75 -0.24
N ASP A 278 11.16 -10.76 -1.57
CA ASP A 278 10.38 -9.87 -2.43
C ASP A 278 8.86 -10.13 -2.33
N ILE A 279 8.07 -9.42 -3.14
CA ILE A 279 6.60 -9.55 -3.16
C ILE A 279 6.11 -10.96 -3.49
N ASP A 280 6.90 -11.77 -4.20
CA ASP A 280 6.54 -13.13 -4.60
C ASP A 280 7.17 -14.20 -3.68
N GLY A 281 7.81 -13.76 -2.59
CA GLY A 281 8.43 -14.66 -1.62
C GLY A 281 9.80 -15.19 -2.03
N ARG A 282 10.44 -14.58 -3.04
CA ARG A 282 11.80 -14.94 -3.49
C ARG A 282 12.84 -14.17 -2.68
N PRO A 283 14.05 -14.72 -2.46
CA PRO A 283 15.11 -13.98 -1.79
C PRO A 283 15.35 -12.60 -2.42
N ARG A 284 15.52 -11.56 -1.60
CA ARG A 284 15.83 -10.20 -2.09
C ARG A 284 17.27 -10.07 -2.59
N VAL A 285 18.23 -10.51 -1.78
CA VAL A 285 19.64 -10.48 -2.18
C VAL A 285 19.93 -11.76 -2.95
N VAL A 286 19.81 -11.70 -4.28
CA VAL A 286 20.20 -12.78 -5.20
C VAL A 286 21.58 -12.51 -5.78
N ALA A 287 22.26 -13.54 -6.29
CA ALA A 287 23.53 -13.35 -6.99
C ALA A 287 23.33 -12.37 -8.16
N GLY A 288 24.13 -11.31 -8.22
CA GLY A 288 23.93 -10.22 -9.18
C GLY A 288 23.94 -10.71 -10.62
N VAL A 289 23.12 -10.10 -11.45
CA VAL A 289 23.08 -10.40 -12.88
C VAL A 289 24.36 -9.87 -13.53
N ARG A 290 24.82 -10.51 -14.61
CA ARG A 290 25.99 -10.07 -15.40
C ARG A 290 27.32 -10.03 -14.62
N GLY A 291 27.44 -10.79 -13.52
CA GLY A 291 28.66 -10.87 -12.72
C GLY A 291 28.81 -9.73 -11.71
N ALA A 292 27.74 -8.96 -11.46
CA ALA A 292 27.68 -8.00 -10.38
C ALA A 292 27.66 -8.69 -9.01
N GLU A 293 28.10 -7.96 -7.98
CA GLU A 293 27.90 -8.38 -6.59
C GLU A 293 26.40 -8.48 -6.28
N PRO A 294 25.97 -9.40 -5.39
CA PRO A 294 24.57 -9.55 -5.01
C PRO A 294 23.97 -8.21 -4.56
N THR A 295 23.08 -7.64 -5.37
CA THR A 295 22.47 -6.32 -5.10
C THR A 295 20.97 -6.41 -5.33
N ILE A 296 20.20 -5.79 -4.44
CA ILE A 296 18.74 -5.76 -4.54
C ILE A 296 18.31 -4.92 -5.75
N ASP A 297 17.31 -5.40 -6.48
CA ASP A 297 16.63 -4.62 -7.51
C ASP A 297 15.75 -3.52 -6.88
N MET A 298 15.62 -2.39 -7.57
CA MET A 298 14.61 -1.41 -7.19
C MET A 298 13.20 -1.99 -7.45
N GLY A 299 12.26 -1.66 -6.55
CA GLY A 299 10.86 -2.04 -6.65
C GLY A 299 10.49 -3.32 -5.91
N ALA A 300 9.23 -3.73 -6.06
CA ALA A 300 8.59 -4.78 -5.25
C ALA A 300 9.04 -6.21 -5.55
N ALA A 301 9.59 -6.46 -6.73
CA ALA A 301 9.99 -7.79 -7.18
C ALA A 301 11.45 -7.79 -7.62
N GLU A 302 12.18 -8.85 -7.26
CA GLU A 302 13.49 -9.12 -7.87
C GLU A 302 13.29 -9.66 -9.29
N TYR A 303 14.17 -9.26 -10.18
CA TYR A 303 14.33 -9.86 -11.49
C TYR A 303 14.86 -11.29 -11.33
N ASP A 304 14.19 -12.20 -12.00
CA ASP A 304 14.56 -13.61 -12.03
C ASP A 304 14.65 -14.06 -13.49
N PRO A 305 15.86 -14.34 -14.02
CA PRO A 305 16.04 -14.78 -15.40
C PRO A 305 15.46 -16.18 -15.67
N SER A 306 15.19 -16.96 -14.61
CA SER A 306 14.56 -18.28 -14.73
C SER A 306 13.04 -18.22 -14.74
N TYR A 307 12.46 -17.06 -14.45
CA TYR A 307 11.02 -16.90 -14.42
C TYR A 307 10.43 -16.90 -15.84
N LEU A 308 9.73 -17.99 -16.15
CA LEU A 308 8.78 -18.01 -17.25
C LEU A 308 7.45 -17.47 -16.69
N PRO A 309 6.86 -16.39 -17.25
CA PRO A 309 5.53 -15.96 -16.84
C PRO A 309 4.56 -17.14 -17.02
N PRO A 310 3.65 -17.39 -16.06
CA PRO A 310 2.72 -18.50 -16.18
C PRO A 310 1.93 -18.37 -17.48
N LEU A 311 1.79 -19.48 -18.22
CA LEU A 311 1.12 -19.56 -19.53
C LEU A 311 -0.38 -19.19 -19.46
N ARG A 312 -0.93 -18.95 -18.27
CA ARG A 312 -2.27 -18.43 -18.01
C ARG A 312 -2.23 -17.48 -16.81
N ALA A 313 -3.06 -16.45 -16.84
CA ALA A 313 -3.26 -15.51 -15.74
C ALA A 313 -3.67 -16.27 -14.47
N GLU A 314 -2.74 -16.42 -13.53
CA GLU A 314 -3.07 -16.81 -12.17
C GLU A 314 -3.70 -15.61 -11.48
N VAL A 315 -5.03 -15.56 -11.52
CA VAL A 315 -5.76 -15.06 -10.36
C VAL A 315 -5.34 -15.98 -9.22
N TRP A 316 -4.64 -15.46 -8.23
CA TRP A 316 -4.32 -16.18 -7.00
C TRP A 316 -5.64 -16.69 -6.41
N ARG A 317 -6.01 -17.92 -6.75
CA ARG A 317 -7.06 -18.65 -6.04
C ARG A 317 -6.41 -19.07 -4.73
N ALA A 318 -7.08 -18.76 -3.62
CA ALA A 318 -6.86 -19.51 -2.41
C ALA A 318 -7.18 -20.96 -2.76
N ASP A 319 -6.16 -21.81 -2.87
CA ASP A 319 -6.39 -23.24 -3.01
C ASP A 319 -7.02 -23.76 -1.72
N ASP A 320 -8.02 -24.61 -1.92
CA ASP A 320 -9.04 -25.13 -0.98
C ASP A 320 -8.55 -25.60 0.40
#